data_AF-A0A7J4LKY7-F1
#
_entry.id   AF-A0A7J4LKY7-F1
#
_cell.length_a   1.000
_cell.length_b   1.000
_cell.length_c   1.000
_cell.angle_alpha   90.00
_cell.angle_beta   90.00
_cell.angle_gamma   90.00
#
_symmetry.space_group_name_H-M   'P 1'
#
loop_
_entity.id
_entity.type
_entity.pdbx_description
1 polymer ?
#
loop_
_entity_poly.entity_id
_entity_poly.type
_entity_poly.pdbx_seq_one_letter_code
_entity_poly.pdbx_strand_id
1 'polypeptide(L)'
;MSTVGITALVPPELIFACGHMPLDVNNHVPSSAEHPVSKLCAWTATWREMLLQKRLQVDSLVVVAGGDCHNALADGQRVALGGIPAHFFFYPFDGDTDYMEAQMQRLVLHLGGEVDKAKFREVGLAKELGMRLEQMRIEGRISGADAFRILISFSDLCGDIPAFMEQLVPEKRHEEAKFRVGLIGVPPIYKDFHEVAESFGMHIAYDELPYEFLRLGGNSMAELAKSYAGYTFARSLGYRLDFLERELARRRVDGVIHYTQFACHHLLEDDVLRRRLDYPVLTVQGDMPGSTPEQVKLRLEAFSEMLGRAP
;
A
#
# COMPACT_ATOMS: atom_id res chain seq x y z
N MET A 1 -24.25 -8.38 4.53
CA MET A 1 -23.00 -7.70 4.16
C MET A 1 -21.89 -8.71 4.40
N SER A 2 -21.25 -9.16 3.33
CA SER A 2 -20.16 -10.14 3.42
C SER A 2 -18.82 -9.43 3.56
N THR A 3 -17.87 -10.06 4.24
CA THR A 3 -16.48 -9.59 4.36
C THR A 3 -15.69 -10.06 3.15
N VAL A 4 -15.17 -9.12 2.36
CA VAL A 4 -14.36 -9.37 1.17
C VAL A 4 -12.91 -9.05 1.50
N GLY A 5 -12.08 -10.09 1.59
CA GLY A 5 -10.64 -9.91 1.75
C GLY A 5 -10.01 -9.36 0.48
N ILE A 6 -9.05 -8.43 0.59
CA ILE A 6 -8.27 -7.91 -0.54
C ILE A 6 -6.76 -8.07 -0.26
N THR A 7 -5.96 -8.32 -1.30
CA THR A 7 -4.52 -8.69 -1.18
C THR A 7 -3.55 -7.64 -1.70
N ALA A 8 -4.04 -6.51 -2.21
CA ALA A 8 -3.29 -5.30 -2.53
C ALA A 8 -4.29 -4.18 -2.88
N LEU A 9 -3.95 -3.27 -3.80
CA LEU A 9 -4.89 -2.25 -4.25
C LEU A 9 -6.02 -2.84 -5.10
N VAL A 10 -7.18 -3.01 -4.49
CA VAL A 10 -8.47 -3.25 -5.16
C VAL A 10 -9.34 -2.03 -4.90
N PRO A 11 -10.12 -1.50 -5.87
CA PRO A 11 -10.94 -0.29 -5.64
C PRO A 11 -11.96 -0.50 -4.51
N PRO A 12 -11.77 0.08 -3.31
CA PRO A 12 -12.73 -0.09 -2.21
C PRO A 12 -14.11 0.47 -2.58
N GLU A 13 -14.17 1.46 -3.47
CA GLU A 13 -15.40 2.01 -4.05
C GLU A 13 -16.34 0.92 -4.56
N LEU A 14 -15.79 -0.09 -5.25
CA LEU A 14 -16.60 -1.16 -5.85
C LEU A 14 -17.10 -2.14 -4.80
N ILE A 15 -16.27 -2.45 -3.80
CA ILE A 15 -16.65 -3.39 -2.72
C ILE A 15 -17.78 -2.79 -1.87
N PHE A 16 -17.61 -1.53 -1.45
CA PHE A 16 -18.65 -0.81 -0.72
C PHE A 16 -19.92 -0.61 -1.57
N ALA A 17 -19.79 -0.25 -2.84
CA ALA A 17 -20.95 -0.06 -3.72
C ALA A 17 -21.74 -1.36 -3.96
N CYS A 18 -21.09 -2.53 -3.87
CA CYS A 18 -21.77 -3.82 -3.93
C CYS A 18 -22.35 -4.29 -2.58
N GLY A 19 -22.31 -3.45 -1.54
CA GLY A 19 -22.89 -3.76 -0.23
C GLY A 19 -22.06 -4.72 0.62
N HIS A 20 -20.75 -4.80 0.37
CA HIS A 20 -19.80 -5.63 1.10
C HIS A 20 -18.82 -4.81 1.94
N MET A 21 -18.18 -5.48 2.90
CA MET A 21 -17.15 -4.91 3.76
C MET A 21 -15.77 -5.30 3.24
N PRO A 22 -14.96 -4.37 2.72
CA PRO A 22 -13.57 -4.68 2.38
C PRO A 22 -12.73 -4.92 3.65
N LEU A 23 -11.76 -5.83 3.55
CA LEU A 23 -10.75 -6.07 4.58
C LEU A 23 -9.41 -6.35 3.89
N ASP A 24 -8.43 -5.47 4.04
CA ASP A 24 -7.09 -5.69 3.49
C ASP A 24 -6.33 -6.68 4.36
N VAL A 25 -6.12 -7.88 3.83
CA VAL A 25 -5.46 -8.95 4.58
C VAL A 25 -3.99 -8.63 4.86
N ASN A 26 -3.38 -7.72 4.10
CA ASN A 26 -2.02 -7.27 4.33
C ASN A 26 -1.91 -6.40 5.57
N ASN A 27 -2.90 -5.59 5.91
CA ASN A 27 -2.87 -4.73 7.10
C ASN A 27 -2.70 -5.54 8.41
N HIS A 28 -3.00 -6.84 8.37
CA HIS A 28 -2.81 -7.77 9.48
C HIS A 28 -1.45 -8.49 9.51
N VAL A 29 -0.70 -8.49 8.40
CA VAL A 29 0.56 -9.23 8.26
C VAL A 29 1.65 -8.73 9.23
N PRO A 30 1.97 -7.42 9.35
CA PRO A 30 3.05 -6.96 10.23
C PRO A 30 2.86 -7.30 11.71
N SER A 31 1.61 -7.47 12.14
CA SER A 31 1.24 -7.83 13.51
C SER A 31 1.04 -9.33 13.72
N SER A 32 1.19 -10.13 12.66
CA SER A 32 0.96 -11.57 12.70
C SER A 32 2.11 -12.32 13.39
N ALA A 33 1.74 -13.34 14.16
CA ALA A 33 2.67 -14.32 14.72
C ALA A 33 2.79 -15.58 13.83
N GLU A 34 2.20 -15.57 12.63
CA GLU A 34 2.29 -16.72 11.73
C GLU A 34 3.71 -16.92 11.20
N HIS A 35 4.10 -18.19 11.16
CA HIS A 35 5.32 -18.64 10.53
C HIS A 35 4.95 -19.60 9.40
N PRO A 36 4.85 -19.11 8.15
CA PRO A 36 4.43 -19.95 7.04
C PRO A 36 5.37 -21.12 6.80
N VAL A 37 4.80 -22.33 6.72
CA VAL A 37 5.56 -23.58 6.51
C VAL A 37 6.36 -23.55 5.20
N SER A 38 5.80 -22.93 4.16
CA SER A 38 6.47 -22.69 2.89
C SER A 38 6.18 -21.27 2.44
N LYS A 39 7.23 -20.49 2.18
CA LYS A 39 7.12 -19.12 1.68
C LYS A 39 8.10 -18.88 0.54
N LEU A 40 7.63 -18.07 -0.42
CA LEU A 40 8.50 -17.30 -1.28
C LEU A 40 8.61 -15.90 -0.68
N CYS A 41 7.56 -15.09 -0.82
CA CYS A 41 7.37 -13.82 -0.13
C CYS A 41 6.61 -14.02 1.19
N ALA A 42 7.02 -13.33 2.25
CA ALA A 42 6.36 -13.45 3.55
C ALA A 42 4.97 -12.80 3.58
N TRP A 43 4.74 -11.68 2.87
CA TRP A 43 3.42 -11.04 2.81
C TRP A 43 2.35 -12.03 2.36
N THR A 44 2.54 -12.65 1.19
CA THR A 44 1.56 -13.56 0.61
C THR A 44 1.43 -14.87 1.36
N ALA A 45 2.56 -15.39 1.86
CA ALA A 45 2.54 -16.60 2.66
C ALA A 45 1.83 -16.41 4.01
N THR A 46 2.03 -15.27 4.67
CA THR A 46 1.43 -14.98 5.98
C THR A 46 -0.07 -14.82 5.90
N TRP A 47 -0.59 -13.97 5.01
CA TRP A 47 -2.05 -13.83 4.90
C TRP A 47 -2.72 -15.13 4.43
N ARG A 48 -2.05 -15.92 3.58
CA ARG A 48 -2.54 -17.24 3.16
C ARG A 48 -2.74 -18.17 4.35
N GLU A 49 -1.73 -18.30 5.22
CA GLU A 49 -1.85 -19.15 6.41
C GLU A 49 -2.90 -18.63 7.39
N MET A 50 -2.95 -17.30 7.62
CA MET A 50 -3.98 -16.69 8.47
C MET A 50 -5.41 -17.04 8.01
N LEU A 51 -5.66 -17.01 6.70
CA LEU A 51 -6.96 -17.36 6.11
C LEU A 51 -7.24 -18.87 6.19
N LEU A 52 -6.29 -19.72 5.79
CA LEU A 52 -6.45 -21.18 5.81
C LEU A 52 -6.64 -21.74 7.22
N GLN A 53 -5.98 -21.12 8.21
CA GLN A 53 -6.07 -21.48 9.62
C GLN A 53 -7.20 -20.76 10.35
N LYS A 54 -8.01 -19.97 9.63
CA LYS A 54 -9.18 -19.23 10.14
C LYS A 54 -8.87 -18.26 11.28
N ARG A 55 -7.63 -17.76 11.35
CA ARG A 55 -7.24 -16.66 12.27
C ARG A 55 -7.69 -15.30 11.75
N LEU A 56 -7.85 -15.19 10.44
CA LEU A 56 -8.54 -14.09 9.78
C LEU A 56 -9.71 -14.68 8.98
N GLN A 57 -10.89 -14.08 9.10
CA GLN A 57 -12.12 -14.61 8.51
C GLN A 57 -12.65 -13.64 7.44
N VAL A 58 -12.84 -14.16 6.24
CA VAL A 58 -13.44 -13.48 5.09
C VAL A 58 -14.38 -14.46 4.38
N ASP A 59 -15.44 -13.94 3.76
CA ASP A 59 -16.40 -14.75 3.00
C ASP A 59 -15.91 -15.02 1.57
N SER A 60 -15.07 -14.11 1.03
CA SER A 60 -14.43 -14.24 -0.28
C SER A 60 -13.13 -13.43 -0.30
N LEU A 61 -12.29 -13.67 -1.32
CA LEU A 61 -11.01 -13.00 -1.50
C LEU A 61 -10.88 -12.40 -2.91
N VAL A 62 -10.46 -11.15 -3.01
CA VAL A 62 -10.03 -10.52 -4.27
C VAL A 62 -8.51 -10.46 -4.30
N VAL A 63 -7.93 -11.22 -5.23
CA VAL A 63 -6.50 -11.42 -5.39
C VAL A 63 -5.99 -10.52 -6.52
N VAL A 64 -5.16 -9.52 -6.21
CA VAL A 64 -4.46 -8.77 -7.27
C VAL A 64 -3.34 -9.65 -7.81
N ALA A 65 -3.52 -10.14 -9.03
CA ALA A 65 -2.75 -11.25 -9.57
C ALA A 65 -1.83 -10.90 -10.74
N GLY A 66 -1.79 -9.62 -11.14
CA GLY A 66 -0.90 -9.13 -12.19
C GLY A 66 -0.60 -7.65 -12.03
N GLY A 67 0.63 -7.27 -12.39
CA GLY A 67 1.16 -5.91 -12.21
C GLY A 67 1.84 -5.74 -10.85
N ASP A 68 1.08 -5.89 -9.76
CA ASP A 68 1.53 -5.60 -8.39
C ASP A 68 2.30 -6.76 -7.73
N CYS A 69 1.67 -7.93 -7.56
CA CYS A 69 2.32 -9.07 -6.91
C CYS A 69 2.17 -10.36 -7.70
N HIS A 70 3.27 -10.82 -8.31
CA HIS A 70 3.32 -12.10 -9.03
C HIS A 70 3.11 -13.32 -8.11
N ASN A 71 3.49 -13.21 -6.84
CA ASN A 71 3.38 -14.32 -5.88
C ASN A 71 1.93 -14.54 -5.41
N ALA A 72 1.12 -13.48 -5.42
CA ALA A 72 -0.26 -13.52 -4.92
C ALA A 72 -1.14 -14.49 -5.72
N LEU A 73 -0.86 -14.71 -7.01
CA LEU A 73 -1.60 -15.66 -7.84
C LEU A 73 -1.58 -17.08 -7.25
N ALA A 74 -0.39 -17.60 -6.92
CA ALA A 74 -0.25 -18.95 -6.40
C ALA A 74 -0.84 -19.09 -4.99
N ASP A 75 -0.61 -18.10 -4.12
CA ASP A 75 -1.13 -18.12 -2.75
C ASP A 75 -2.64 -17.93 -2.70
N GLY A 76 -3.21 -17.11 -3.60
CA GLY A 76 -4.64 -16.95 -3.78
C GLY A 76 -5.33 -18.22 -4.26
N GLN A 77 -4.72 -18.96 -5.18
CA GLN A 77 -5.21 -20.28 -5.60
C GLN A 77 -5.23 -21.29 -4.46
N ARG A 78 -4.21 -21.27 -3.58
CA ARG A 78 -4.18 -22.15 -2.39
C ARG A 78 -5.32 -21.82 -1.41
N VAL A 79 -5.61 -20.54 -1.20
CA VAL A 79 -6.78 -20.11 -0.41
C VAL A 79 -8.09 -20.56 -1.05
N ALA A 80 -8.22 -20.45 -2.37
CA ALA A 80 -9.37 -20.92 -3.13
C ALA A 80 -9.61 -22.43 -2.98
N LEU A 81 -8.54 -23.24 -3.09
CA LEU A 81 -8.58 -24.68 -2.86
C LEU A 81 -8.91 -25.03 -1.40
N GLY A 82 -8.60 -24.14 -0.46
CA GLY A 82 -8.99 -24.22 0.94
C GLY A 82 -10.46 -23.91 1.22
N GLY A 83 -11.24 -23.53 0.21
CA GLY A 83 -12.69 -23.35 0.29
C GLY A 83 -13.16 -21.89 0.43
N ILE A 84 -12.27 -20.90 0.35
CA ILE A 84 -12.64 -19.48 0.34
C ILE A 84 -12.73 -19.02 -1.13
N PRO A 85 -13.92 -18.67 -1.65
CA PRO A 85 -14.06 -18.22 -3.04
C PRO A 85 -13.12 -17.05 -3.37
N ALA A 86 -12.40 -17.14 -4.49
CA ALA A 86 -11.42 -16.13 -4.89
C ALA A 86 -11.70 -15.58 -6.29
N HIS A 87 -11.60 -14.26 -6.44
CA HIS A 87 -11.60 -13.54 -7.71
C HIS A 87 -10.20 -12.99 -7.99
N PHE A 88 -9.71 -13.15 -9.22
CA PHE A 88 -8.39 -12.66 -9.61
C PHE A 88 -8.52 -11.37 -10.42
N PHE A 89 -7.99 -10.28 -9.87
CA PHE A 89 -8.05 -8.94 -10.42
C PHE A 89 -6.73 -8.58 -11.09
N PHE A 90 -6.78 -8.05 -12.31
CA PHE A 90 -5.60 -7.77 -13.12
C PHE A 90 -5.57 -6.31 -13.56
N TYR A 91 -4.45 -5.64 -13.36
CA TYR A 91 -4.22 -4.30 -13.88
C TYR A 91 -3.66 -4.32 -15.30
N PRO A 92 -3.96 -3.31 -16.14
CA PRO A 92 -3.35 -3.14 -17.45
C PRO A 92 -1.90 -2.58 -17.33
N PHE A 93 -0.94 -3.29 -17.90
CA PHE A 93 0.47 -2.85 -17.89
C PHE A 93 0.71 -1.56 -18.71
N ASP A 94 -0.06 -1.38 -19.78
CA ASP A 94 -0.04 -0.23 -20.68
C ASP A 94 -1.05 0.88 -20.29
N GLY A 95 -1.87 0.63 -19.25
CA GLY A 95 -2.95 1.50 -18.77
C GLY A 95 -4.10 1.65 -19.73
N ASP A 96 -4.37 0.62 -20.51
CA ASP A 96 -5.63 0.50 -21.22
C ASP A 96 -6.81 0.67 -20.23
N THR A 97 -7.52 1.78 -20.40
CA THR A 97 -8.66 2.14 -19.55
C THR A 97 -9.87 1.25 -19.82
N ASP A 98 -10.06 0.80 -21.06
CA ASP A 98 -11.17 -0.09 -21.42
C ASP A 98 -10.95 -1.49 -20.82
N TYR A 99 -9.70 -1.96 -20.84
CA TYR A 99 -9.32 -3.18 -20.11
C TYR A 99 -9.58 -3.05 -18.61
N MET A 100 -9.17 -1.92 -18.01
CA MET A 100 -9.39 -1.67 -16.58
C MET A 100 -10.89 -1.68 -16.23
N GLU A 101 -11.71 -1.00 -17.05
CA GLU A 101 -13.16 -0.99 -16.87
C GLU A 101 -13.76 -2.40 -16.98
N ALA A 102 -13.31 -3.22 -17.94
CA ALA A 102 -13.75 -4.60 -18.09
C ALA A 102 -13.39 -5.46 -16.86
N GLN A 103 -12.23 -5.25 -16.23
CA GLN A 103 -11.85 -5.96 -14.99
C GLN A 103 -12.71 -5.51 -13.81
N MET A 104 -13.01 -4.22 -13.70
CA MET A 104 -13.94 -3.69 -12.69
C MET A 104 -15.36 -4.24 -12.86
N GLN A 105 -15.86 -4.36 -14.09
CA GLN A 105 -17.17 -4.97 -14.37
C GLN A 105 -17.21 -6.45 -13.95
N ARG A 106 -16.13 -7.21 -14.20
CA ARG A 106 -16.01 -8.61 -13.74
C ARG A 106 -15.97 -8.71 -12.21
N LEU A 107 -15.31 -7.78 -11.55
CA LEU A 107 -15.32 -7.69 -10.09
C LEU A 107 -16.73 -7.42 -9.57
N VAL A 108 -17.45 -6.45 -10.14
CA VAL A 108 -18.86 -6.16 -9.78
C VAL A 108 -19.74 -7.40 -9.93
N LEU A 109 -19.61 -8.15 -11.03
CA LEU A 109 -20.35 -9.40 -11.23
C LEU A 109 -20.01 -10.46 -10.17
N HIS A 110 -18.74 -10.59 -9.80
CA HIS A 110 -18.32 -11.49 -8.71
C HIS A 110 -18.92 -11.09 -7.36
N LEU A 111 -19.04 -9.77 -7.12
CA LEU A 111 -19.60 -9.20 -5.90
C LEU A 111 -21.14 -9.17 -5.87
N GLY A 112 -21.82 -9.70 -6.89
CA GLY A 112 -23.29 -9.82 -6.94
C GLY A 112 -23.99 -8.91 -7.94
N GLY A 113 -23.27 -7.99 -8.60
CA GLY A 113 -23.76 -7.26 -9.78
C GLY A 113 -24.50 -5.94 -9.51
N GLU A 114 -24.97 -5.70 -8.28
CA GLU A 114 -25.65 -4.45 -7.90
C GLU A 114 -24.64 -3.40 -7.41
N VAL A 115 -24.82 -2.14 -7.82
CA VAL A 115 -23.87 -1.04 -7.50
C VAL A 115 -24.63 0.18 -7.01
N ASP A 116 -24.45 0.53 -5.74
CA ASP A 116 -24.81 1.83 -5.19
C ASP A 116 -23.71 2.86 -5.50
N LYS A 117 -23.94 3.65 -6.55
CA LYS A 117 -23.01 4.70 -6.98
C LYS A 117 -22.82 5.81 -5.95
N ALA A 118 -23.68 5.93 -4.94
CA ALA A 118 -23.48 6.89 -3.84
C ALA A 118 -22.18 6.59 -3.06
N LYS A 119 -21.80 5.30 -2.97
CA LYS A 119 -20.57 4.86 -2.30
C LYS A 119 -19.30 5.37 -2.95
N PHE A 120 -19.31 5.62 -4.26
CA PHE A 120 -18.15 6.21 -4.95
C PHE A 120 -17.84 7.61 -4.40
N ARG A 121 -18.89 8.42 -4.20
CA ARG A 121 -18.76 9.77 -3.62
C ARG A 121 -18.37 9.72 -2.15
N GLU A 122 -18.92 8.78 -1.39
CA GLU A 122 -18.61 8.62 0.04
C GLU A 122 -17.13 8.26 0.26
N VAL A 123 -16.61 7.29 -0.51
CA VAL A 123 -15.18 6.98 -0.52
C VAL A 123 -14.35 8.15 -1.02
N GLY A 124 -14.83 8.86 -2.05
CA GLY A 124 -14.19 10.08 -2.55
C GLY A 124 -14.01 11.15 -1.46
N LEU A 125 -15.03 11.39 -0.64
CA LEU A 125 -14.95 12.31 0.49
C LEU A 125 -13.92 11.87 1.53
N ALA A 126 -13.87 10.57 1.86
CA ALA A 126 -12.83 10.03 2.75
C ALA A 126 -11.42 10.29 2.17
N LYS A 127 -11.22 10.04 0.87
CA LYS A 127 -9.94 10.30 0.18
C LYS A 127 -9.59 11.79 0.14
N GLU A 128 -10.55 12.69 -0.02
CA GLU A 128 -10.32 14.13 0.10
C GLU A 128 -9.81 14.53 1.50
N LEU A 129 -10.38 13.95 2.56
CA LEU A 129 -9.92 14.15 3.93
C LEU A 129 -8.51 13.56 4.14
N GLY A 130 -8.25 12.36 3.62
CA GLY A 130 -6.92 11.75 3.65
C GLY A 130 -5.86 12.59 2.92
N MET A 131 -6.21 13.25 1.81
CA MET A 131 -5.29 14.16 1.09
C MET A 131 -4.93 15.39 1.92
N ARG A 132 -5.83 15.85 2.79
CA ARG A 132 -5.51 16.91 3.77
C ARG A 132 -4.55 16.40 4.84
N LEU A 133 -4.73 15.17 5.31
CA LEU A 133 -3.81 14.54 6.26
C LEU A 133 -2.42 14.32 5.65
N GLU A 134 -2.35 13.87 4.39
CA GLU A 134 -1.10 13.78 3.63
C GLU A 134 -0.43 15.14 3.50
N GLN A 135 -1.18 16.20 3.21
CA GLN A 135 -0.64 17.56 3.15
C GLN A 135 -0.10 18.01 4.52
N MET A 136 -0.79 17.68 5.61
CA MET A 136 -0.30 17.94 6.97
C MET A 136 0.99 17.18 7.29
N ARG A 137 1.14 15.94 6.81
CA ARG A 137 2.39 15.17 6.94
C ARG A 137 3.52 15.85 6.19
N ILE A 138 3.26 16.33 4.97
CA ILE A 138 4.25 17.07 4.17
C ILE A 138 4.67 18.35 4.91
N GLU A 139 3.75 19.04 5.57
CA GLU A 139 4.01 20.24 6.37
C GLU A 139 4.70 19.96 7.72
N GLY A 140 4.96 18.68 8.07
CA GLY A 140 5.52 18.29 9.37
C GLY A 140 4.57 18.50 10.54
N ARG A 141 3.26 18.61 10.28
CA ARG A 141 2.24 18.83 11.32
C ARG A 141 1.78 17.54 11.99
N ILE A 142 2.01 16.39 11.36
CA ILE A 142 1.81 15.05 11.89
C ILE A 142 3.07 14.24 11.56
N SER A 143 3.43 13.29 12.42
CA SER A 143 4.56 12.39 12.19
C SER A 143 4.32 11.52 10.95
N GLY A 144 5.39 11.04 10.34
CA GLY A 144 5.31 10.03 9.28
C GLY A 144 4.71 8.72 9.80
N ALA A 145 5.02 8.32 11.03
CA ALA A 145 4.48 7.12 11.67
C ALA A 145 2.96 7.20 11.91
N ASP A 146 2.48 8.28 12.52
CA ASP A 146 1.04 8.47 12.79
C ASP A 146 0.26 8.58 11.48
N ALA A 147 0.82 9.29 10.50
CA ALA A 147 0.20 9.37 9.19
C ALA A 147 0.18 8.01 8.48
N PHE A 148 1.27 7.24 8.50
CA PHE A 148 1.32 5.92 7.88
C PHE A 148 0.25 4.98 8.44
N ARG A 149 0.07 4.95 9.76
CA ARG A 149 -0.96 4.11 10.43
C ARG A 149 -2.38 4.39 9.92
N ILE A 150 -2.67 5.63 9.52
CA ILE A 150 -3.98 6.03 8.97
C ILE A 150 -4.01 5.81 7.45
N LEU A 151 -2.97 6.26 6.75
CA LEU A 151 -2.92 6.29 5.29
C LEU A 151 -2.89 4.89 4.67
N ILE A 152 -2.26 3.91 5.34
CA ILE A 152 -2.25 2.53 4.86
C ILE A 152 -3.66 1.93 4.79
N SER A 153 -4.57 2.37 5.68
CA SER A 153 -5.96 1.90 5.74
C SER A 153 -6.84 2.49 4.63
N PHE A 154 -6.34 3.34 3.75
CA PHE A 154 -7.13 3.76 2.57
C PHE A 154 -7.35 2.62 1.54
N SER A 155 -6.67 1.48 1.70
CA SER A 155 -6.94 0.29 0.88
C SER A 155 -8.33 -0.30 1.15
N ASP A 156 -8.82 -0.26 2.39
CA ASP A 156 -10.09 -0.85 2.82
C ASP A 156 -11.00 0.08 3.65
N LEU A 157 -10.53 1.27 4.01
CA LEU A 157 -11.23 2.22 4.89
C LEU A 157 -11.70 1.56 6.19
N CYS A 158 -10.94 0.56 6.69
CA CYS A 158 -11.29 -0.25 7.85
C CYS A 158 -12.70 -0.90 7.78
N GLY A 159 -13.25 -1.10 6.58
CA GLY A 159 -14.56 -1.70 6.38
C GLY A 159 -15.78 -0.81 6.68
N ASP A 160 -15.58 0.42 7.14
CA ASP A 160 -16.67 1.34 7.52
C ASP A 160 -16.30 2.80 7.19
N ILE A 161 -16.88 3.36 6.12
CA ILE A 161 -16.50 4.69 5.63
C ILE A 161 -16.81 5.79 6.66
N PRO A 162 -18.02 5.89 7.24
CA PRO A 162 -18.29 6.88 8.29
C PRO A 162 -17.36 6.77 9.50
N ALA A 163 -17.18 5.57 10.05
CA ALA A 163 -16.34 5.37 11.23
C ALA A 163 -14.85 5.63 10.94
N PHE A 164 -14.40 5.35 9.72
CA PHE A 164 -13.04 5.68 9.29
C PHE A 164 -12.83 7.18 9.15
N MET A 165 -13.80 7.92 8.59
CA MET A 165 -13.71 9.38 8.48
C MET A 165 -13.59 10.08 9.84
N GLU A 166 -14.23 9.55 10.89
CA GLU A 166 -14.10 10.06 12.26
C GLU A 166 -12.66 9.94 12.81
N GLN A 167 -11.87 9.00 12.30
CA GLN A 167 -10.48 8.77 12.70
C GLN A 167 -9.48 9.67 11.95
N LEU A 168 -9.91 10.39 10.89
CA LEU A 168 -9.05 11.28 10.10
C LEU A 168 -8.73 12.61 10.79
N VAL A 169 -8.96 12.70 12.10
CA VAL A 169 -8.64 13.88 12.91
C VAL A 169 -7.17 13.76 13.35
N PRO A 170 -6.30 14.72 12.98
CA PRO A 170 -4.88 14.63 13.30
C PRO A 170 -4.67 14.78 14.81
N GLU A 171 -4.10 13.75 15.43
CA GLU A 171 -3.58 13.86 16.78
C GLU A 171 -2.14 14.39 16.74
N LYS A 172 -1.94 15.55 17.40
CA LYS A 172 -0.65 16.14 17.79
C LYS A 172 0.22 16.71 16.65
N ARG A 173 1.04 17.67 17.07
CA ARG A 173 2.07 18.34 16.28
C ARG A 173 3.38 17.58 16.45
N HIS A 174 4.02 17.22 15.32
CA HIS A 174 5.35 16.62 15.34
C HIS A 174 6.43 17.72 15.48
N GLU A 175 7.54 17.38 16.16
CA GLU A 175 8.72 18.26 16.25
C GLU A 175 9.45 18.35 14.90
N GLU A 176 10.31 19.35 14.72
CA GLU A 176 11.09 19.49 13.47
C GLU A 176 12.02 18.29 13.28
N ALA A 177 11.80 17.52 12.22
CA ALA A 177 12.70 16.45 11.81
C ALA A 177 13.95 17.00 11.12
N LYS A 178 15.06 16.26 11.22
CA LYS A 178 16.35 16.65 10.63
C LYS A 178 16.37 16.46 9.12
N PHE A 179 15.77 15.38 8.64
CA PHE A 179 15.73 15.02 7.23
C PHE A 179 14.33 14.58 6.82
N ARG A 180 13.96 14.87 5.58
CA ARG A 180 12.73 14.42 4.94
C ARG A 180 13.08 13.29 4.00
N VAL A 181 12.50 12.12 4.18
CA VAL A 181 12.78 10.96 3.32
C VAL A 181 11.53 10.47 2.62
N GLY A 182 11.71 9.95 1.41
CA GLY A 182 10.67 9.18 0.73
C GLY A 182 10.86 7.69 0.94
N LEU A 183 9.79 7.00 1.33
CA LEU A 183 9.74 5.54 1.41
C LEU A 183 9.06 5.00 0.14
N ILE A 184 9.84 4.28 -0.66
CA ILE A 184 9.39 3.69 -1.93
C ILE A 184 9.50 2.17 -1.89
N GLY A 185 8.75 1.49 -2.76
CA GLY A 185 8.62 0.04 -2.79
C GLY A 185 7.46 -0.46 -1.93
N VAL A 186 7.56 -1.70 -1.46
CA VAL A 186 6.48 -2.33 -0.68
C VAL A 186 6.45 -1.74 0.74
N PRO A 187 5.30 -1.75 1.45
CA PRO A 187 5.24 -1.21 2.79
C PRO A 187 6.15 -2.04 3.70
N PRO A 188 6.74 -1.45 4.76
CA PRO A 188 7.57 -2.21 5.68
C PRO A 188 6.79 -3.35 6.33
N ILE A 189 7.34 -4.57 6.29
CA ILE A 189 6.77 -5.70 7.04
C ILE A 189 7.07 -5.58 8.55
N TYR A 190 7.98 -4.67 8.91
CA TYR A 190 8.33 -4.37 10.28
C TYR A 190 7.39 -3.31 10.84
N LYS A 191 6.63 -3.65 11.89
CA LYS A 191 5.51 -2.85 12.40
C LYS A 191 5.91 -1.51 13.03
N ASP A 192 7.18 -1.35 13.40
CA ASP A 192 7.74 -0.18 14.07
C ASP A 192 8.76 0.57 13.19
N PHE A 193 8.76 0.30 11.87
CA PHE A 193 9.78 0.83 10.96
C PHE A 193 9.78 2.36 10.89
N HIS A 194 8.60 2.98 10.81
CA HIS A 194 8.44 4.43 10.73
C HIS A 194 8.92 5.11 12.01
N GLU A 195 8.53 4.58 13.17
CA GLU A 195 8.94 5.06 14.49
C GLU A 195 10.45 4.96 14.67
N VAL A 196 11.05 3.86 14.20
CA VAL A 196 12.51 3.68 14.23
C VAL A 196 13.20 4.69 13.32
N ALA A 197 12.73 4.92 12.09
CA ALA A 197 13.30 5.92 11.20
C ALA A 197 13.22 7.34 11.80
N GLU A 198 12.08 7.68 12.39
CA GLU A 198 11.86 8.96 13.09
C GLU A 198 12.78 9.14 14.30
N SER A 199 13.05 8.06 15.05
CA SER A 199 14.00 8.12 16.18
C SER A 199 15.43 8.47 15.75
N PHE A 200 15.77 8.24 14.48
CA PHE A 200 17.04 8.68 13.87
C PHE A 200 16.93 10.07 13.19
N GLY A 201 15.83 10.79 13.40
CA GLY A 201 15.60 12.14 12.89
C GLY A 201 15.12 12.21 11.44
N MET A 202 14.69 11.09 10.85
CA MET A 202 14.15 11.04 9.49
C MET A 202 12.62 11.07 9.51
N HIS A 203 12.03 12.13 8.98
CA HIS A 203 10.59 12.22 8.73
C HIS A 203 10.24 11.59 7.40
N ILE A 204 9.49 10.49 7.43
CA ILE A 204 8.97 9.85 6.22
C ILE A 204 7.83 10.73 5.67
N ALA A 205 8.17 11.59 4.70
CA ALA A 205 7.27 12.56 4.11
C ALA A 205 6.49 12.01 2.91
N TYR A 206 6.89 10.84 2.40
CA TYR A 206 6.23 10.12 1.32
C TYR A 206 6.23 8.62 1.59
N ASP A 207 5.10 7.96 1.34
CA ASP A 207 4.98 6.49 1.30
C ASP A 207 4.31 6.13 -0.01
N GLU A 208 5.00 5.37 -0.85
CA GLU A 208 4.55 5.14 -2.22
C GLU A 208 3.18 4.44 -2.28
N LEU A 209 3.03 3.27 -1.62
CA LEU A 209 1.78 2.50 -1.67
C LEU A 209 0.60 3.14 -0.93
N PRO A 210 0.73 3.63 0.32
CA PRO A 210 -0.33 4.41 0.96
C PRO A 210 -0.79 5.60 0.11
N TYR A 211 0.13 6.26 -0.60
CA TYR A 211 -0.23 7.34 -1.50
C TYR A 211 -1.01 6.84 -2.74
N GLU A 212 -0.69 5.66 -3.27
CA GLU A 212 -1.48 5.01 -4.32
C GLU A 212 -2.93 4.71 -3.86
N PHE A 213 -3.10 4.21 -2.64
CA PHE A 213 -4.42 3.92 -2.06
C PHE A 213 -5.27 5.18 -1.92
N LEU A 214 -4.62 6.29 -1.58
CA LEU A 214 -5.25 7.59 -1.37
C LEU A 214 -5.56 8.34 -2.67
N ARG A 215 -4.62 8.36 -3.63
CA ARG A 215 -4.69 9.25 -4.80
C ARG A 215 -5.61 8.74 -5.90
N LEU A 216 -5.83 7.43 -5.98
CA LEU A 216 -6.68 6.82 -7.00
C LEU A 216 -8.14 6.91 -6.58
N GLY A 217 -9.06 7.20 -7.50
CA GLY A 217 -10.48 7.28 -7.18
C GLY A 217 -11.33 7.81 -8.35
N GLY A 218 -12.63 7.95 -8.13
CA GLY A 218 -13.55 8.45 -9.15
C GLY A 218 -15.01 8.39 -8.69
N ASN A 219 -15.86 9.20 -9.31
CA ASN A 219 -17.29 9.27 -9.01
C ASN A 219 -18.16 8.48 -10.01
N SER A 220 -17.52 7.78 -10.96
CA SER A 220 -18.16 6.93 -11.94
C SER A 220 -17.25 5.76 -12.31
N MET A 221 -17.80 4.71 -12.94
CA MET A 221 -17.01 3.56 -13.38
C MET A 221 -15.89 3.96 -14.34
N ALA A 222 -16.18 4.84 -15.31
CA ALA A 222 -15.19 5.33 -16.25
C ALA A 222 -14.09 6.18 -15.59
N GLU A 223 -14.43 7.00 -14.59
CA GLU A 223 -13.44 7.77 -13.82
C GLU A 223 -12.56 6.84 -12.98
N LEU A 224 -13.15 5.85 -12.31
CA LEU A 224 -12.42 4.83 -11.56
C LEU A 224 -11.48 4.08 -12.51
N ALA A 225 -11.98 3.54 -13.62
CA ALA A 225 -11.17 2.80 -14.59
C ALA A 225 -9.99 3.64 -15.08
N LYS A 226 -10.23 4.89 -15.47
CA LYS A 226 -9.17 5.81 -15.91
C LYS A 226 -8.14 6.07 -14.82
N SER A 227 -8.59 6.28 -13.58
CA SER A 227 -7.71 6.54 -12.45
C SER A 227 -6.86 5.31 -12.12
N TYR A 228 -7.50 4.17 -11.88
CA TYR A 228 -6.84 2.92 -11.46
C TYR A 228 -5.96 2.31 -12.56
N ALA A 229 -6.21 2.58 -13.85
CA ALA A 229 -5.28 2.26 -14.94
C ALA A 229 -3.93 2.98 -14.82
N GLY A 230 -3.85 4.03 -13.99
CA GLY A 230 -2.64 4.76 -13.64
C GLY A 230 -1.92 4.28 -12.39
N TYR A 231 -2.29 3.13 -11.80
CA TYR A 231 -1.64 2.54 -10.62
C TYR A 231 -0.18 2.20 -10.91
N THR A 232 0.78 2.89 -10.28
CA THR A 232 2.19 2.87 -10.71
C THR A 232 2.88 1.52 -10.55
N PHE A 233 2.53 0.73 -9.52
CA PHE A 233 3.11 -0.61 -9.32
C PHE A 233 2.75 -1.59 -10.43
N ALA A 234 1.61 -1.39 -11.09
CA ALA A 234 1.17 -2.23 -12.20
C ALA A 234 1.60 -1.73 -13.58
N ARG A 235 2.38 -0.64 -13.65
CA ARG A 235 2.81 0.02 -14.89
C ARG A 235 4.26 -0.30 -15.22
N SER A 236 4.71 0.14 -16.40
CA SER A 236 6.13 0.07 -16.76
C SER A 236 7.00 0.83 -15.75
N LEU A 237 8.22 0.33 -15.54
CA LEU A 237 9.16 0.94 -14.61
C LEU A 237 9.45 2.41 -14.95
N GLY A 238 9.52 2.77 -16.24
CA GLY A 238 9.66 4.16 -16.67
C GLY A 238 8.51 5.06 -16.21
N TYR A 239 7.26 4.59 -16.34
CA TYR A 239 6.09 5.33 -15.88
C TYR A 239 6.12 5.55 -14.36
N ARG A 240 6.48 4.51 -13.60
CA ARG A 240 6.63 4.58 -12.14
C ARG A 240 7.75 5.54 -11.73
N LEU A 241 8.91 5.48 -12.39
CA LEU A 241 10.04 6.37 -12.13
C LEU A 241 9.69 7.84 -12.36
N ASP A 242 9.08 8.16 -13.51
CA ASP A 242 8.66 9.54 -13.82
C ASP A 242 7.66 10.07 -12.78
N PHE A 243 6.80 9.18 -12.26
CA PHE A 243 5.87 9.51 -11.19
C PHE A 243 6.59 9.78 -9.87
N LEU A 244 7.50 8.88 -9.47
CA LEU A 244 8.29 8.99 -8.26
C LEU A 244 9.11 10.28 -8.23
N GLU A 245 9.79 10.63 -9.32
CA GLU A 245 10.60 11.86 -9.38
C GLU A 245 9.78 13.12 -9.08
N ARG A 246 8.58 13.22 -9.66
CA ARG A 246 7.67 14.35 -9.40
C ARG A 246 7.24 14.40 -7.93
N GLU A 247 6.85 13.25 -7.37
CA GLU A 247 6.33 13.19 -6.01
C GLU A 247 7.40 13.37 -4.93
N LEU A 248 8.63 12.91 -5.17
CA LEU A 248 9.80 13.13 -4.32
C LEU A 248 10.22 14.62 -4.35
N ALA A 249 10.31 15.21 -5.55
CA ALA A 249 10.66 16.62 -5.71
C ALA A 249 9.61 17.55 -5.07
N ARG A 250 8.32 17.28 -5.29
CA ARG A 250 7.20 18.05 -4.69
C ARG A 250 7.27 18.09 -3.18
N ARG A 251 7.76 17.01 -2.55
CA ARG A 251 7.86 16.87 -1.09
C ARG A 251 9.18 17.33 -0.50
N ARG A 252 10.13 17.72 -1.35
CA ARG A 252 11.48 18.18 -0.95
C ARG A 252 12.14 17.15 -0.03
N VAL A 253 12.24 15.91 -0.52
CA VAL A 253 12.96 14.86 0.19
C VAL A 253 14.48 15.08 0.04
N ASP A 254 15.21 14.75 1.10
CA ASP A 254 16.68 14.79 1.17
C ASP A 254 17.30 13.43 0.80
N GLY A 255 16.50 12.35 0.89
CA GLY A 255 16.93 11.00 0.58
C GLY A 255 15.76 10.04 0.37
N VAL A 256 16.08 8.85 -0.14
CA VAL A 256 15.09 7.80 -0.44
C VAL A 256 15.46 6.52 0.30
N ILE A 257 14.47 5.95 0.97
CA ILE A 257 14.52 4.58 1.48
C ILE A 257 13.74 3.71 0.49
N HIS A 258 14.43 2.81 -0.19
CA HIS A 258 13.80 1.78 -1.01
C HIS A 258 13.58 0.53 -0.16
N TYR A 259 12.34 0.30 0.27
CA TYR A 259 11.97 -0.88 1.01
C TYR A 259 11.51 -2.00 0.07
N THR A 260 12.23 -3.11 0.12
CA THR A 260 11.95 -4.31 -0.66
C THR A 260 11.61 -5.45 0.29
N GLN A 261 10.93 -6.45 -0.23
CA GLN A 261 10.66 -7.69 0.49
C GLN A 261 11.52 -8.82 -0.10
N PHE A 262 12.03 -9.71 0.75
CA PHE A 262 12.69 -10.93 0.32
C PHE A 262 11.78 -11.74 -0.61
N ALA A 263 12.34 -12.15 -1.76
CA ALA A 263 11.63 -12.80 -2.86
C ALA A 263 10.46 -11.99 -3.45
N CYS A 264 10.60 -10.67 -3.50
CA CYS A 264 9.78 -9.78 -4.30
C CYS A 264 10.50 -9.38 -5.60
N HIS A 265 9.79 -9.41 -6.72
CA HIS A 265 10.35 -9.06 -8.02
C HIS A 265 10.80 -7.59 -8.13
N HIS A 266 10.21 -6.66 -7.34
CA HIS A 266 10.64 -5.26 -7.27
C HIS A 266 12.09 -5.09 -6.78
N LEU A 267 12.69 -6.11 -6.16
CA LEU A 267 14.13 -6.10 -5.86
C LEU A 267 14.98 -5.90 -7.13
N LEU A 268 14.51 -6.39 -8.28
CA LEU A 268 15.22 -6.27 -9.56
C LEU A 268 15.24 -4.83 -10.10
N GLU A 269 14.44 -3.93 -9.53
CA GLU A 269 14.34 -2.54 -9.95
C GLU A 269 15.35 -1.64 -9.24
N ASP A 270 16.00 -2.15 -8.17
CA ASP A 270 16.88 -1.35 -7.30
C ASP A 270 18.02 -0.66 -8.05
N ASP A 271 18.69 -1.37 -8.96
CA ASP A 271 19.78 -0.81 -9.78
C ASP A 271 19.28 0.31 -10.70
N VAL A 272 18.09 0.17 -11.27
CA VAL A 272 17.49 1.20 -12.13
C VAL A 272 17.08 2.42 -11.32
N LEU A 273 16.44 2.20 -10.16
CA LEU A 273 16.04 3.25 -9.23
C LEU A 273 17.25 4.07 -8.78
N ARG A 274 18.34 3.40 -8.36
CA ARG A 274 19.58 4.06 -7.93
C ARG A 274 20.26 4.89 -9.02
N ARG A 275 20.13 4.49 -10.29
CA ARG A 275 20.71 5.23 -11.42
C ARG A 275 19.85 6.41 -11.86
N ARG A 276 18.53 6.31 -11.69
CA ARG A 276 17.59 7.32 -12.19
C ARG A 276 17.29 8.41 -11.17
N LEU A 277 17.17 8.04 -9.89
CA LEU A 277 16.85 8.98 -8.82
C LEU A 277 18.08 9.80 -8.42
N ASP A 278 17.96 11.12 -8.47
CA ASP A 278 19.01 12.07 -8.07
C ASP A 278 19.01 12.30 -6.54
N TYR A 279 18.91 11.20 -5.77
CA TYR A 279 18.82 11.21 -4.31
C TYR A 279 19.74 10.16 -3.71
N PRO A 280 20.30 10.38 -2.51
CA PRO A 280 20.91 9.30 -1.74
C PRO A 280 19.88 8.20 -1.46
N VAL A 281 20.21 6.94 -1.81
CA VAL A 281 19.29 5.79 -1.67
C VAL A 281 19.80 4.74 -0.69
N LEU A 282 19.01 4.44 0.35
CA LEU A 282 19.16 3.27 1.22
C LEU A 282 18.19 2.17 0.81
N THR A 283 18.69 0.98 0.45
CA THR A 283 17.83 -0.18 0.16
C THR A 283 17.70 -1.07 1.38
N VAL A 284 16.50 -1.21 1.94
CA VAL A 284 16.20 -2.13 3.04
C VAL A 284 15.46 -3.34 2.46
N GLN A 285 15.82 -4.54 2.92
CA GLN A 285 15.11 -5.77 2.57
C GLN A 285 14.48 -6.36 3.83
N GLY A 286 13.15 -6.43 3.83
CA GLY A 286 12.36 -7.15 4.83
C GLY A 286 12.34 -8.65 4.58
N ASP A 287 12.10 -9.45 5.63
CA ASP A 287 11.81 -10.87 5.49
C ASP A 287 10.53 -11.25 6.24
N MET A 288 10.61 -11.57 7.53
CA MET A 288 9.45 -11.96 8.33
C MET A 288 8.83 -10.77 9.08
N PRO A 289 7.51 -10.78 9.36
CA PRO A 289 6.87 -9.77 10.19
C PRO A 289 7.47 -9.76 11.59
N GLY A 290 7.52 -8.57 12.19
CA GLY A 290 8.10 -8.37 13.52
C GLY A 290 8.53 -6.94 13.78
N SER A 291 9.33 -6.75 14.83
CA SER A 291 10.03 -5.48 15.07
C SER A 291 11.23 -5.34 14.14
N THR A 292 11.59 -4.10 13.86
CA THR A 292 12.71 -3.73 13.00
C THR A 292 14.01 -4.34 13.56
N PRO A 293 14.72 -5.19 12.80
CA PRO A 293 15.94 -5.83 13.27
C PRO A 293 17.06 -4.83 13.56
N GLU A 294 17.93 -5.13 14.53
CA GLU A 294 19.08 -4.27 14.88
C GLU A 294 19.97 -3.93 13.69
N GLN A 295 20.19 -4.88 12.78
CA GLN A 295 20.94 -4.64 11.55
C GLN A 295 20.27 -3.56 10.68
N VAL A 296 18.95 -3.51 10.62
CA VAL A 296 18.21 -2.48 9.87
C VAL A 296 18.29 -1.13 10.60
N LYS A 297 18.18 -1.12 11.94
CA LYS A 297 18.35 0.09 12.76
C LYS A 297 19.71 0.76 12.52
N LEU A 298 20.81 -0.01 12.58
CA LEU A 298 22.16 0.49 12.32
C LEU A 298 22.32 1.08 10.91
N ARG A 299 21.62 0.52 9.91
CA ARG A 299 21.65 1.04 8.54
C ARG A 299 20.84 2.33 8.40
N LEU A 300 19.72 2.46 9.10
CA LEU A 300 18.93 3.69 9.16
C LEU A 300 19.71 4.81 9.87
N GLU A 301 20.39 4.50 10.96
CA GLU A 301 21.26 5.43 11.68
C GLU A 301 22.41 5.93 10.78
N ALA A 302 23.14 5.00 10.15
CA ALA A 302 24.23 5.35 9.24
C ALA A 302 23.76 6.17 8.03
N PHE A 303 22.55 5.90 7.52
CA PHE A 303 21.96 6.68 6.45
C PHE A 303 21.60 8.10 6.90
N SER A 304 21.01 8.26 8.09
CA SER A 304 20.76 9.58 8.68
C SER A 304 22.04 10.39 8.86
N GLU A 305 23.12 9.78 9.37
CA GLU A 305 24.42 10.45 9.47
C GLU A 305 24.98 10.89 8.11
N MET A 306 24.83 10.04 7.08
CA MET A 306 25.29 10.35 5.73
C MET A 306 24.52 11.53 5.13
N LEU A 307 23.20 11.61 5.33
CA LEU A 307 22.38 12.75 4.89
C LEU A 307 22.86 14.06 5.52
N GLY A 308 23.31 14.02 6.78
CA GLY A 308 23.86 15.20 7.47
C GLY A 308 25.26 15.64 7.01
N ARG A 309 25.96 14.82 6.24
CA ARG A 309 27.29 15.13 5.67
C ARG A 309 27.23 15.52 4.20
N ALA A 310 26.06 15.39 3.56
CA ALA A 310 25.87 15.82 2.19
C ALA A 310 26.04 17.35 2.12
N PRO A 311 26.82 17.87 1.15
CA PRO A 311 27.12 19.31 1.03
C PRO A 311 25.89 20.16 0.73
#